data_AF-A0A8S2A0X8-F1
#
_entry.id   AF-A0A8S2A0X8-F1
#
_cell.length_a   1.000
_cell.length_b   1.000
_cell.length_c   1.000
_cell.angle_alpha   90.00
_cell.angle_beta   90.00
_cell.angle_gamma   90.00
#
_symmetry.space_group_name_H-M   'P 1'
#
loop_
_entity.id
_entity.type
_entity.pdbx_description
1 polymer ?
#
loop_
_entity_poly.entity_id
_entity_poly.type
_entity_poly.pdbx_seq_one_letter_code
_entity_poly.pdbx_strand_id
1 'polypeptide(L)'
;MKIELVFIPSPGVGHIRATTALAKLLVDSDDRLSVTLIVIPSRFSDDASSSVYTKSEDRLRYILLPAGDDSTDHTFVSYIDSRKPQVRAAVSELARDVSRRSDSRLAGIVVDMFCTSMIDIADEFNFPAYIFYTSNASYLGLQFHVQSLYDEKELDVSELKDSDVKFDVPTLSRPFPANCLPSVMLNSKWFPYVVGRARSFRETKGILVNSVAEMEPQALKFFSGENGNVNTPPVYAVGPIMDFETSGDDEKRKEILRWLKEQPTKSVVFLCFGSMGGFSEEQSREIAVALERSGHRFLWSLRRASLVENMTNAPPGEFTNLEEILPKGFLDRTVEIGKIISWAPQVDVLKSPAIGAFVTHCGWNSILESLWFGVPMAAWPIYAEQQFNAFHMVEELGLAAEVRKEYRRDFLVGEPEIVTADEIERGIKCAMVQDSKMRKRVMEMKDKLHVALVDGGSSNCALKKFVQDVVDNVP
;
A
#
# COMPACT_ATOMS: atom_id res chain seq x y z
N MET A 1 7.49 -8.10 -33.03
CA MET A 1 6.97 -6.75 -32.72
C MET A 1 7.15 -6.53 -31.23
N LYS A 2 7.81 -5.44 -30.85
CA LYS A 2 7.95 -5.00 -29.46
C LYS A 2 6.66 -4.31 -29.00
N ILE A 3 6.34 -4.48 -27.73
CA ILE A 3 5.12 -4.00 -27.10
C ILE A 3 5.54 -2.96 -26.07
N GLU A 4 5.02 -1.75 -26.23
CA GLU A 4 5.27 -0.67 -25.30
C GLU A 4 4.06 -0.42 -24.42
N LEU A 5 4.27 -0.32 -23.11
CA LEU A 5 3.24 0.06 -22.15
C LEU A 5 3.62 1.38 -21.47
N VAL A 6 2.61 2.20 -21.20
CA VAL A 6 2.77 3.43 -20.39
C VAL A 6 2.24 3.17 -19.00
N PHE A 7 3.02 3.48 -17.99
CA PHE A 7 2.64 3.34 -16.58
C PHE A 7 2.54 4.73 -15.96
N ILE A 8 1.43 5.02 -15.27
CA ILE A 8 1.17 6.32 -14.64
C ILE A 8 0.94 6.11 -13.13
N PRO A 9 2.03 5.99 -12.33
CA PRO A 9 1.92 5.89 -10.88
C PRO A 9 1.37 7.17 -10.26
N SER A 10 0.61 7.05 -9.18
CA SER A 10 0.29 8.20 -8.33
C SER A 10 1.52 8.63 -7.50
N PRO A 11 1.65 9.92 -7.13
CA PRO A 11 2.85 10.48 -6.50
C PRO A 11 2.99 10.14 -5.00
N GLY A 12 2.72 8.89 -4.63
CA GLY A 12 2.96 8.33 -3.30
C GLY A 12 4.07 7.28 -3.35
N VAL A 13 5.01 7.31 -2.39
CA VAL A 13 6.18 6.40 -2.38
C VAL A 13 5.77 4.92 -2.50
N GLY A 14 4.70 4.52 -1.81
CA GLY A 14 4.18 3.14 -1.89
C GLY A 14 3.63 2.75 -3.28
N HIS A 15 3.12 3.72 -4.05
CA HIS A 15 2.60 3.51 -5.39
C HIS A 15 3.72 3.48 -6.42
N ILE A 16 4.63 4.45 -6.35
CA ILE A 16 5.78 4.57 -7.26
C ILE A 16 6.66 3.32 -7.18
N ARG A 17 7.00 2.87 -5.97
CA ARG A 17 7.86 1.68 -5.78
C ARG A 17 7.20 0.41 -6.31
N ALA A 18 5.95 0.16 -5.94
CA ALA A 18 5.22 -1.01 -6.44
C ALA A 18 5.10 -0.99 -7.96
N THR A 19 4.80 0.18 -8.54
CA THR A 19 4.63 0.34 -10.00
C THR A 19 5.96 0.13 -10.72
N THR A 20 7.06 0.65 -10.17
CA THR A 20 8.41 0.46 -10.71
C THR A 20 8.84 -1.01 -10.62
N ALA A 21 8.58 -1.68 -9.50
CA ALA A 21 8.88 -3.10 -9.32
C ALA A 21 8.07 -3.98 -10.30
N LEU A 22 6.79 -3.68 -10.52
CA LEU A 22 5.97 -4.37 -11.53
C LEU A 22 6.52 -4.14 -12.94
N ALA A 23 6.89 -2.90 -13.27
CA ALA A 23 7.47 -2.57 -14.58
C ALA A 23 8.79 -3.32 -14.83
N LYS A 24 9.68 -3.37 -13.83
CA LYS A 24 10.92 -4.19 -13.85
C LYS A 24 10.57 -5.67 -14.09
N LEU A 25 9.64 -6.23 -13.32
CA LEU A 25 9.22 -7.63 -13.46
C LEU A 25 8.68 -7.94 -14.86
N LEU A 26 7.89 -7.04 -15.46
CA LEU A 26 7.36 -7.20 -16.82
C LEU A 26 8.48 -7.23 -17.85
N VAL A 27 9.41 -6.26 -17.82
CA VAL A 27 10.50 -6.23 -18.79
C VAL A 27 11.46 -7.41 -18.60
N ASP A 28 11.70 -7.86 -17.37
CA ASP A 28 12.57 -9.02 -17.11
C ASP A 28 11.93 -10.34 -17.52
N SER A 29 10.60 -10.42 -17.53
CA SER A 29 9.87 -11.65 -17.86
C SER A 29 9.63 -11.86 -19.37
N ASP A 30 9.66 -10.79 -20.18
CA ASP A 30 9.42 -10.87 -21.62
C ASP A 30 10.24 -9.82 -22.38
N ASP A 31 11.21 -10.29 -23.18
CA ASP A 31 12.12 -9.45 -23.98
C ASP A 31 11.40 -8.58 -25.03
N ARG A 32 10.13 -8.88 -25.33
CA ARG A 32 9.31 -8.08 -26.25
C ARG A 32 8.73 -6.84 -25.58
N LEU A 33 8.69 -6.79 -24.25
CA LEU A 33 8.10 -5.70 -23.49
C LEU A 33 9.10 -4.56 -23.27
N SER A 34 8.58 -3.34 -23.35
CA SER A 34 9.23 -2.13 -22.86
C SER A 34 8.20 -1.30 -22.11
N VAL A 35 8.62 -0.67 -21.01
CA VAL A 35 7.72 0.11 -20.16
C VAL A 35 8.25 1.53 -20.02
N THR A 36 7.37 2.51 -20.16
CA THR A 36 7.65 3.92 -19.86
C THR A 36 6.82 4.38 -18.67
N LEU A 37 7.45 4.81 -17.59
CA LEU A 37 6.78 5.41 -16.44
C LEU A 37 6.70 6.93 -16.63
N ILE A 38 5.49 7.48 -16.65
CA ILE A 38 5.26 8.93 -16.57
C ILE A 38 5.11 9.29 -15.10
N VAL A 39 6.15 9.92 -14.55
CA VAL A 39 6.25 10.23 -13.14
C VAL A 39 5.67 11.60 -12.87
N ILE A 40 4.59 11.61 -12.10
CA ILE A 40 4.06 12.82 -11.46
C ILE A 40 4.94 13.13 -10.24
N PRO A 41 5.51 14.34 -10.11
CA PRO A 41 6.33 14.70 -8.96
C PRO A 41 5.51 14.73 -7.66
N SER A 42 6.18 14.49 -6.53
CA SER A 42 5.58 14.65 -5.21
C SER A 42 5.33 16.12 -4.91
N ARG A 43 4.23 16.43 -4.21
CA ARG A 43 3.94 17.78 -3.66
C ARG A 43 4.84 18.20 -2.52
N PHE A 44 5.49 17.25 -1.86
CA PHE A 44 6.14 17.47 -0.56
C PHE A 44 7.63 17.14 -0.57
N SER A 45 8.21 16.90 -1.75
CA SER A 45 9.66 16.69 -1.84
C SER A 45 10.17 17.06 -3.23
N ASP A 46 11.19 17.92 -3.26
CA ASP A 46 12.01 18.10 -4.46
C ASP A 46 12.94 16.88 -4.71
N ASP A 47 13.28 16.10 -3.67
CA ASP A 47 14.36 15.10 -3.72
C ASP A 47 13.98 13.63 -3.45
N ALA A 48 12.87 13.31 -2.79
CA ALA A 48 12.60 11.90 -2.40
C ALA A 48 12.26 10.99 -3.60
N SER A 49 11.87 11.58 -4.73
CA SER A 49 11.55 10.84 -5.95
C SER A 49 12.81 10.49 -6.76
N SER A 50 13.88 11.28 -6.70
CA SER A 50 15.10 11.07 -7.52
C SER A 50 15.85 9.77 -7.17
N SER A 51 15.78 9.33 -5.91
CA SER A 51 16.41 8.09 -5.43
C SER A 51 15.68 6.80 -5.82
N VAL A 52 14.40 6.88 -6.23
CA VAL A 52 13.59 5.71 -6.62
C VAL A 52 13.75 5.40 -8.11
N TYR A 53 14.18 6.38 -8.91
CA TYR A 53 14.37 6.21 -10.34
C TYR A 53 15.83 5.85 -10.61
N THR A 54 16.06 4.60 -11.01
CA THR A 54 17.34 4.20 -11.58
C THR A 54 17.55 4.96 -12.90
N LYS A 55 18.80 5.01 -13.36
CA LYS A 55 19.11 5.50 -14.70
C LYS A 55 18.23 4.74 -15.70
N SER A 56 17.64 5.44 -16.67
CA SER A 56 16.85 4.79 -17.72
C SER A 56 17.68 3.67 -18.36
N GLU A 57 17.14 2.45 -18.35
CA GLU A 57 17.71 1.29 -19.03
C GLU A 57 16.91 1.05 -20.32
N ASP A 58 17.51 0.41 -21.33
CA ASP A 58 17.01 0.41 -22.71
C ASP A 58 15.50 0.09 -22.86
N ARG A 59 14.94 -0.77 -22.00
CA ARG A 59 13.53 -1.19 -22.04
C ARG A 59 12.66 -0.62 -20.90
N LEU A 60 13.26 0.08 -19.93
CA LEU A 60 12.58 0.72 -18.81
C LEU A 60 12.91 2.21 -18.78
N ARG A 61 11.96 3.03 -19.20
CA ARG A 61 12.13 4.48 -19.37
C ARG A 61 11.33 5.27 -18.34
N TYR A 62 11.84 6.43 -17.99
CA TYR A 62 11.18 7.36 -17.06
C TYR A 62 11.00 8.72 -17.75
N ILE A 63 9.79 9.26 -17.70
CA ILE A 63 9.46 10.64 -18.09
C ILE A 63 9.08 11.38 -16.81
N LEU A 64 9.99 12.22 -16.31
CA LEU A 64 9.74 13.06 -15.15
C LEU A 64 8.98 14.30 -15.60
N LEU A 65 7.75 14.47 -15.11
CA LEU A 65 6.98 15.68 -15.36
C LEU A 65 7.55 16.86 -14.55
N PRO A 66 7.48 18.09 -15.05
CA PRO A 66 7.95 19.25 -14.31
C PRO A 66 7.15 19.41 -13.01
N ALA A 67 7.84 19.77 -11.92
CA ALA A 67 7.18 20.30 -10.74
C ALA A 67 6.40 21.55 -11.16
N GLY A 68 5.09 21.56 -10.93
CA GLY A 68 4.25 22.73 -11.21
C GLY A 68 3.91 23.48 -9.92
N ASP A 69 3.49 24.73 -10.06
CA ASP A 69 3.23 25.67 -8.97
C ASP A 69 2.34 25.05 -7.88
N ASP A 70 2.88 24.92 -6.66
CA ASP A 70 2.25 24.24 -5.53
C ASP A 70 1.24 25.18 -4.86
N SER A 71 0.02 25.23 -5.39
CA SER A 71 -1.09 25.75 -4.58
C SER A 71 -1.37 24.74 -3.45
N THR A 72 -1.33 25.23 -2.20
CA THR A 72 -1.57 24.42 -0.99
C THR A 72 -3.00 23.93 -0.84
N ASP A 73 -3.91 24.38 -1.72
CA ASP A 73 -5.34 24.12 -1.62
C ASP A 73 -5.78 22.81 -2.30
N HIS A 74 -4.86 22.08 -2.94
CA HIS A 74 -5.17 20.84 -3.63
C HIS A 74 -5.12 19.61 -2.72
N THR A 75 -6.18 18.80 -2.76
CA THR A 75 -6.18 17.43 -2.26
C THR A 75 -5.23 16.51 -3.05
N PHE A 76 -4.97 15.29 -2.57
CA PHE A 76 -4.13 14.33 -3.30
C PHE A 76 -4.65 13.98 -4.69
N VAL A 77 -5.95 13.81 -4.81
CA VAL A 77 -6.59 13.49 -6.08
C VAL A 77 -6.58 14.70 -7.01
N SER A 78 -7.01 15.86 -6.53
CA SER A 78 -7.07 17.07 -7.37
C SER A 78 -5.68 17.53 -7.83
N TYR A 79 -4.63 17.24 -7.07
CA TYR A 79 -3.27 17.46 -7.53
C TYR A 79 -2.92 16.58 -8.72
N ILE A 80 -3.19 15.27 -8.64
CA ILE A 80 -2.98 14.32 -9.76
C ILE A 80 -3.75 14.80 -10.99
N ASP A 81 -5.02 15.18 -10.82
CA ASP A 81 -5.87 15.67 -11.90
C ASP A 81 -5.31 16.93 -12.56
N SER A 82 -4.71 17.84 -11.77
CA SER A 82 -4.09 19.05 -12.32
C SER A 82 -2.88 18.78 -13.22
N ARG A 83 -2.28 17.58 -13.12
CA ARG A 83 -1.15 17.15 -13.96
C ARG A 83 -1.58 16.45 -15.25
N LYS A 84 -2.89 16.27 -15.46
CA LYS A 84 -3.44 15.63 -16.66
C LYS A 84 -2.95 16.23 -17.98
N PRO A 85 -2.87 17.57 -18.18
CA PRO A 85 -2.37 18.14 -19.43
C PRO A 85 -0.93 17.72 -19.76
N GLN A 86 -0.06 17.65 -18.74
CA GLN A 86 1.34 17.24 -18.89
C GLN A 86 1.46 15.75 -19.18
N VAL A 87 0.69 14.91 -18.47
CA VAL A 87 0.60 13.47 -18.75
C VAL A 87 0.14 13.23 -20.20
N ARG A 88 -0.93 13.91 -20.63
CA ARG A 88 -1.46 13.83 -21.99
C ARG A 88 -0.44 14.22 -23.04
N ALA A 89 0.31 15.31 -22.82
CA ALA A 89 1.37 15.74 -23.72
C ALA A 89 2.48 14.68 -23.86
N ALA A 90 2.91 14.09 -22.74
CA ALA A 90 3.93 13.02 -22.72
C ALA A 90 3.45 11.74 -23.43
N VAL A 91 2.19 11.31 -23.19
CA VAL A 91 1.59 10.17 -23.92
C VAL A 91 1.52 10.45 -25.42
N SER A 92 1.13 11.67 -25.81
CA SER A 92 1.03 12.06 -27.23
C SER A 92 2.38 12.04 -27.93
N GLU A 93 3.44 12.53 -27.28
CA GLU A 93 4.80 12.48 -27.80
C GLU A 93 5.29 11.04 -27.95
N LEU A 94 5.11 10.21 -26.91
CA LEU A 94 5.47 8.81 -26.95
C LEU A 94 4.73 8.04 -28.05
N ALA A 95 3.42 8.27 -28.20
CA ALA A 95 2.63 7.64 -29.26
C ALA A 95 3.16 8.01 -30.67
N ARG A 96 3.56 9.26 -30.88
CA ARG A 96 4.17 9.70 -32.15
C ARG A 96 5.52 9.04 -32.40
N ASP A 97 6.36 8.93 -31.38
CA ASP A 97 7.68 8.32 -31.51
C ASP A 97 7.62 6.81 -31.74
N VAL A 98 6.72 6.11 -31.05
CA VAL A 98 6.49 4.68 -31.29
C VAL A 98 5.92 4.44 -32.68
N SER A 99 5.02 5.30 -33.16
CA SER A 99 4.45 5.19 -34.52
C SER A 99 5.49 5.37 -35.64
N ARG A 100 6.63 6.01 -35.36
CA ARG A 100 7.76 6.14 -36.30
C ARG A 100 8.64 4.88 -36.38
N ARG A 101 8.50 3.95 -35.43
CA ARG A 101 9.26 2.70 -35.36
C ARG A 101 8.47 1.57 -36.01
N SER A 102 9.08 0.89 -36.98
CA SER A 102 8.43 -0.24 -37.66
C SER A 102 8.40 -1.54 -36.83
N ASP A 103 9.19 -1.62 -35.76
CA ASP A 103 9.33 -2.82 -34.95
C ASP A 103 8.51 -2.81 -33.65
N SER A 104 7.77 -1.73 -33.37
CA SER A 104 7.20 -1.44 -32.03
C SER A 104 5.77 -0.88 -32.09
N ARG A 105 4.95 -1.21 -31.09
CA ARG A 105 3.57 -0.70 -30.96
C ARG A 105 3.24 -0.35 -29.52
N LEU A 106 2.58 0.79 -29.31
CA LEU A 106 2.02 1.17 -28.01
C LEU A 106 0.76 0.36 -27.76
N ALA A 107 0.75 -0.42 -26.69
CA ALA A 107 -0.20 -1.50 -26.46
C ALA A 107 -1.24 -1.19 -25.38
N GLY A 108 -1.04 -0.15 -24.59
CA GLY A 108 -1.97 0.24 -23.54
C GLY A 108 -1.37 1.18 -22.52
N ILE A 109 -2.24 1.71 -21.67
CA ILE A 109 -1.90 2.58 -20.55
C ILE A 109 -2.34 1.90 -19.25
N VAL A 110 -1.40 1.70 -18.33
CA VAL A 110 -1.63 1.18 -16.99
C VAL A 110 -1.61 2.35 -16.01
N VAL A 111 -2.76 2.69 -15.45
CA VAL A 111 -2.89 3.79 -14.47
C VAL A 111 -2.96 3.24 -13.05
N ASP A 112 -2.37 3.95 -12.10
CA ASP A 112 -2.56 3.65 -10.68
C ASP A 112 -4.02 3.82 -10.26
N MET A 113 -4.42 3.14 -9.18
CA MET A 113 -5.78 3.22 -8.62
C MET A 113 -6.25 4.65 -8.28
N PHE A 114 -5.36 5.62 -8.08
CA PHE A 114 -5.73 7.03 -7.87
C PHE A 114 -5.68 7.90 -9.13
N CYS A 115 -5.21 7.36 -10.26
CA CYS A 115 -5.02 8.07 -11.53
C CYS A 115 -6.15 7.79 -12.54
N THR A 116 -7.37 7.47 -12.08
CA THR A 116 -8.50 7.13 -12.95
C THR A 116 -8.91 8.26 -13.90
N SER A 117 -8.62 9.51 -13.56
CA SER A 117 -8.80 10.67 -14.43
C SER A 117 -7.92 10.65 -15.69
N MET A 118 -6.95 9.74 -15.77
CA MET A 118 -6.07 9.54 -16.92
C MET A 118 -6.55 8.43 -17.86
N ILE A 119 -7.64 7.73 -17.52
CA ILE A 119 -8.22 6.66 -18.37
C ILE A 119 -8.66 7.21 -19.72
N ASP A 120 -9.30 8.38 -19.75
CA ASP A 120 -9.78 9.00 -20.98
C ASP A 120 -8.66 9.45 -21.92
N ILE A 121 -7.44 9.67 -21.41
CA ILE A 121 -6.26 9.85 -22.27
C ILE A 121 -6.05 8.60 -23.13
N ALA A 122 -6.26 7.40 -22.59
CA ALA A 122 -6.16 6.17 -23.37
C ALA A 122 -7.21 6.14 -24.49
N ASP A 123 -8.45 6.54 -24.17
CA ASP A 123 -9.54 6.61 -25.15
C ASP A 123 -9.26 7.62 -26.27
N GLU A 124 -8.69 8.78 -25.96
CA GLU A 124 -8.29 9.80 -26.95
C GLU A 124 -7.33 9.26 -28.02
N PHE A 125 -6.45 8.33 -27.64
CA PHE A 125 -5.48 7.69 -28.54
C PHE A 125 -5.89 6.28 -28.96
N ASN A 126 -7.11 5.85 -28.62
CA ASN A 126 -7.66 4.53 -28.91
C ASN A 126 -6.78 3.38 -28.37
N PHE A 127 -6.21 3.56 -27.18
CA PHE A 127 -5.46 2.53 -26.46
C PHE A 127 -6.31 1.91 -25.35
N PRO A 128 -6.14 0.61 -25.05
CA PRO A 128 -6.78 0.01 -23.89
C PRO A 128 -6.18 0.58 -22.59
N ALA A 129 -7.05 0.94 -21.64
CA ALA A 129 -6.67 1.30 -20.29
C ALA A 129 -6.73 0.09 -19.35
N TYR A 130 -5.77 0.02 -18.43
CA TYR A 130 -5.68 -0.98 -17.36
C TYR A 130 -5.42 -0.28 -16.03
N ILE A 131 -5.77 -0.93 -14.92
CA ILE A 131 -5.44 -0.45 -13.58
C ILE A 131 -4.30 -1.29 -13.00
N PHE A 132 -3.30 -0.64 -12.40
CA PHE A 132 -2.51 -1.29 -11.36
C PHE A 132 -3.03 -0.86 -9.98
N TYR A 133 -3.65 -1.82 -9.32
CA TYR A 133 -4.25 -1.67 -8.01
C TYR A 133 -3.25 -2.12 -6.96
N THR A 134 -2.58 -1.15 -6.35
CA THR A 134 -1.48 -1.34 -5.38
C THR A 134 -1.93 -1.80 -3.99
N SER A 135 -3.18 -2.25 -3.89
CA SER A 135 -3.77 -2.84 -2.69
C SER A 135 -4.31 -4.25 -3.01
N ASN A 136 -5.14 -4.81 -2.14
CA ASN A 136 -5.57 -6.20 -2.21
C ASN A 136 -6.90 -6.42 -2.97
N ALA A 137 -7.10 -7.66 -3.45
CA ALA A 137 -8.26 -8.03 -4.24
C ALA A 137 -9.57 -7.96 -3.43
N SER A 138 -9.52 -8.28 -2.13
CA SER A 138 -10.71 -8.24 -1.28
C SER A 138 -11.20 -6.81 -1.09
N TYR A 139 -10.30 -5.84 -0.96
CA TYR A 139 -10.64 -4.42 -0.87
C TYR A 139 -11.17 -3.86 -2.20
N LEU A 140 -10.62 -4.30 -3.34
CA LEU A 140 -11.20 -3.99 -4.65
C LEU A 140 -12.65 -4.50 -4.72
N GLY A 141 -12.89 -5.72 -4.24
CA GLY A 141 -14.23 -6.30 -4.16
C GLY A 141 -15.16 -5.53 -3.24
N LEU A 142 -14.66 -5.03 -2.10
CA LEU A 142 -15.42 -4.13 -1.23
C LEU A 142 -15.82 -2.85 -1.95
N GLN A 143 -14.92 -2.22 -2.73
CA GLN A 143 -15.26 -1.02 -3.49
C GLN A 143 -16.39 -1.27 -4.51
N PHE A 144 -16.34 -2.40 -5.21
CA PHE A 144 -17.41 -2.80 -6.12
C PHE A 144 -18.71 -3.13 -5.42
N HIS A 145 -18.62 -3.74 -4.23
CA HIS A 145 -19.79 -4.03 -3.42
C HIS A 145 -20.45 -2.75 -2.92
N VAL A 146 -19.67 -1.82 -2.35
CA VAL A 146 -20.15 -0.50 -1.89
C VAL A 146 -20.77 0.30 -3.04
N GLN A 147 -20.16 0.26 -4.24
CA GLN A 147 -20.74 0.88 -5.42
C GLN A 147 -22.09 0.26 -5.82
N SER A 148 -22.24 -1.08 -5.78
CA SER A 148 -23.53 -1.75 -6.03
C SER A 148 -24.57 -1.43 -4.94
N LEU A 149 -24.17 -1.37 -3.67
CA LEU A 149 -25.07 -0.95 -2.58
C LEU A 149 -25.62 0.47 -2.82
N TYR A 150 -24.78 1.38 -3.29
CA TYR A 150 -25.20 2.74 -3.61
C TYR A 150 -26.10 2.80 -4.87
N ASP A 151 -25.66 2.17 -5.97
CA ASP A 151 -26.31 2.29 -7.28
C ASP A 151 -27.62 1.49 -7.39
N GLU A 152 -27.69 0.33 -6.75
CA GLU A 152 -28.78 -0.64 -6.94
C GLU A 152 -29.70 -0.73 -5.71
N LYS A 153 -29.17 -0.44 -4.51
CA LYS A 153 -29.93 -0.52 -3.25
C LYS A 153 -30.15 0.83 -2.57
N GLU A 154 -29.70 1.92 -3.20
CA GLU A 154 -29.84 3.29 -2.70
C GLU A 154 -29.28 3.46 -1.27
N LEU A 155 -28.26 2.66 -0.90
CA LEU A 155 -27.63 2.69 0.41
C LEU A 155 -26.34 3.52 0.37
N ASP A 156 -26.36 4.69 1.01
CA ASP A 156 -25.18 5.53 1.22
C ASP A 156 -24.43 5.08 2.48
N VAL A 157 -23.30 4.39 2.31
CA VAL A 157 -22.51 3.93 3.46
C VAL A 157 -21.84 5.07 4.23
N SER A 158 -21.80 6.29 3.69
CA SER A 158 -21.26 7.45 4.40
C SER A 158 -22.11 7.87 5.60
N GLU A 159 -23.37 7.44 5.64
CA GLU A 159 -24.29 7.65 6.75
C GLU A 159 -24.15 6.62 7.88
N LEU A 160 -23.29 5.61 7.70
CA LEU A 160 -23.13 4.47 8.61
C LEU A 160 -21.98 4.64 9.61
N LYS A 161 -21.45 5.86 9.74
CA LYS A 161 -20.45 6.19 10.76
C LYS A 161 -21.02 5.91 12.15
N ASP A 162 -20.24 5.20 12.98
CA ASP A 162 -20.59 4.81 14.34
C ASP A 162 -21.81 3.87 14.42
N SER A 163 -22.13 3.17 13.33
CA SER A 163 -23.20 2.16 13.30
C SER A 163 -22.69 0.75 13.57
N ASP A 164 -23.55 -0.10 14.14
CA ASP A 164 -23.27 -1.52 14.38
C ASP A 164 -23.57 -2.42 13.16
N VAL A 165 -23.82 -1.81 12.00
CA VAL A 165 -24.16 -2.54 10.76
C VAL A 165 -22.98 -3.43 10.34
N LYS A 166 -23.31 -4.62 9.85
CA LYS A 166 -22.36 -5.55 9.24
C LYS A 166 -22.82 -5.92 7.85
N PHE A 167 -21.88 -6.01 6.92
CA PHE A 167 -22.12 -6.35 5.52
C PHE A 167 -21.66 -7.76 5.21
N ASP A 168 -22.45 -8.47 4.41
CA ASP A 168 -22.00 -9.67 3.73
C ASP A 168 -21.26 -9.27 2.45
N VAL A 169 -19.97 -8.99 2.59
CA VAL A 169 -19.11 -8.58 1.46
C VAL A 169 -18.75 -9.82 0.63
N PRO A 170 -19.01 -9.84 -0.69
CA PRO A 170 -18.80 -11.04 -1.51
C PRO A 170 -17.39 -11.61 -1.52
N THR A 171 -16.38 -10.80 -1.22
CA THR A 171 -14.96 -11.17 -1.20
C THR A 171 -14.44 -11.61 0.16
N LEU A 172 -15.29 -11.64 1.20
CA LEU A 172 -14.93 -12.05 2.56
C LEU A 172 -15.79 -13.24 3.00
N SER A 173 -15.26 -14.07 3.91
CA SER A 173 -16.02 -15.15 4.54
C SER A 173 -16.71 -14.75 5.84
N ARG A 174 -16.30 -13.62 6.43
CA ARG A 174 -16.89 -13.06 7.65
C ARG A 174 -17.70 -11.79 7.38
N PRO A 175 -18.79 -11.55 8.14
CA PRO A 175 -19.49 -10.28 8.11
C PRO A 175 -18.54 -9.11 8.43
N PHE A 176 -18.54 -8.11 7.56
CA PHE A 176 -17.64 -6.96 7.64
C PHE A 176 -18.31 -5.78 8.38
N PRO A 177 -17.77 -5.31 9.51
CA PRO A 177 -18.37 -4.20 10.26
C PRO A 177 -18.26 -2.87 9.51
N ALA A 178 -19.32 -2.06 9.54
CA ALA A 178 -19.31 -0.70 8.99
C ALA A 178 -18.23 0.19 9.63
N ASN A 179 -17.98 0.02 10.93
CA ASN A 179 -16.89 0.70 11.64
C ASN A 179 -15.48 0.26 11.20
N CYS A 180 -15.33 -0.76 10.36
CA CYS A 180 -14.07 -1.11 9.71
C CYS A 180 -13.96 -0.53 8.27
N LEU A 181 -15.02 0.11 7.73
CA LEU A 181 -14.94 0.79 6.43
C LEU A 181 -13.90 1.91 6.48
N PRO A 182 -13.04 2.06 5.46
CA PRO A 182 -12.13 3.21 5.33
C PRO A 182 -12.79 4.57 5.57
N SER A 183 -12.07 5.53 6.15
CA SER A 183 -12.63 6.86 6.47
C SER A 183 -13.20 7.58 5.26
N VAL A 184 -12.60 7.40 4.08
CA VAL A 184 -13.07 7.98 2.81
C VAL A 184 -14.45 7.45 2.37
N MET A 185 -14.84 6.24 2.80
CA MET A 185 -16.17 5.68 2.54
C MET A 185 -17.21 6.20 3.54
N LEU A 186 -16.80 6.52 4.77
CA LEU A 186 -17.66 7.05 5.83
C LEU A 186 -17.74 8.59 5.85
N ASN A 187 -17.34 9.24 4.77
CA ASN A 187 -17.31 10.70 4.67
C ASN A 187 -18.05 11.15 3.43
N SER A 188 -19.15 11.89 3.60
CA SER A 188 -20.04 12.32 2.51
C SER A 188 -19.36 13.19 1.44
N LYS A 189 -18.26 13.89 1.76
CA LYS A 189 -17.48 14.64 0.76
C LYS A 189 -16.64 13.74 -0.14
N TRP A 190 -16.10 12.65 0.41
CA TRP A 190 -15.21 11.72 -0.30
C TRP A 190 -15.94 10.54 -0.91
N PHE A 191 -17.10 10.18 -0.38
CA PHE A 191 -17.86 9.02 -0.81
C PHE A 191 -18.23 9.04 -2.32
N PRO A 192 -18.68 10.16 -2.91
CA PRO A 192 -18.93 10.23 -4.36
C PRO A 192 -17.69 9.92 -5.20
N TYR A 193 -16.49 10.32 -4.74
CA TYR A 193 -15.23 9.98 -5.40
C TYR A 193 -14.91 8.49 -5.29
N VAL A 194 -15.19 7.84 -4.17
CA VAL A 194 -15.00 6.38 -4.01
C VAL A 194 -15.90 5.62 -4.99
N VAL A 195 -17.19 5.96 -5.04
CA VAL A 195 -18.14 5.30 -5.95
C VAL A 195 -17.77 5.59 -7.41
N GLY A 196 -17.47 6.84 -7.76
CA GLY A 196 -17.05 7.21 -9.12
C GLY A 196 -15.80 6.45 -9.58
N ARG A 197 -14.80 6.31 -8.71
CA ARG A 197 -13.58 5.55 -9.00
C ARG A 197 -13.87 4.06 -9.22
N ALA A 198 -14.75 3.46 -8.41
CA ALA A 198 -15.17 2.08 -8.59
C ALA A 198 -15.85 1.86 -9.95
N ARG A 199 -16.65 2.83 -10.43
CA ARG A 199 -17.23 2.78 -11.79
C ARG A 199 -16.14 2.86 -12.86
N SER A 200 -15.19 3.79 -12.75
CA SER A 200 -14.08 3.90 -13.70
C SER A 200 -13.21 2.64 -13.77
N PHE A 201 -12.99 1.94 -12.65
CA PHE A 201 -12.27 0.67 -12.67
C PHE A 201 -12.99 -0.38 -13.55
N ARG A 202 -14.33 -0.41 -13.54
CA ARG A 202 -15.11 -1.36 -14.35
C ARG A 202 -15.03 -1.09 -15.85
N GLU A 203 -14.68 0.13 -16.25
CA GLU A 203 -14.56 0.54 -17.66
C GLU A 203 -13.22 0.11 -18.29
N THR A 204 -12.25 -0.28 -17.46
CA THR A 204 -10.92 -0.70 -17.95
C THR A 204 -10.93 -2.11 -18.55
N LYS A 205 -9.90 -2.44 -19.35
CA LYS A 205 -9.74 -3.76 -19.97
C LYS A 205 -9.19 -4.83 -19.02
N GLY A 206 -8.74 -4.43 -17.84
CA GLY A 206 -8.19 -5.35 -16.84
C GLY A 206 -7.57 -4.62 -15.66
N ILE A 207 -7.53 -5.32 -14.52
CA ILE A 207 -7.01 -4.79 -13.27
C ILE A 207 -5.94 -5.74 -12.75
N LEU A 208 -4.69 -5.29 -12.67
CA LEU A 208 -3.65 -6.00 -11.94
C LEU A 208 -3.76 -5.64 -10.47
N VAL A 209 -3.93 -6.62 -9.59
CA VAL A 209 -3.94 -6.43 -8.13
C VAL A 209 -2.63 -6.93 -7.54
N ASN A 210 -2.03 -6.15 -6.64
CA ASN A 210 -0.80 -6.55 -5.95
C ASN A 210 -1.09 -7.58 -4.84
N SER A 211 -1.64 -8.73 -5.21
CA SER A 211 -2.01 -9.79 -4.26
C SER A 211 -1.74 -11.17 -4.83
N VAL A 212 -1.91 -12.19 -4.00
CA VAL A 212 -1.65 -13.60 -4.30
C VAL A 212 -2.95 -14.40 -4.18
N ALA A 213 -3.18 -15.28 -5.15
CA ALA A 213 -4.40 -16.08 -5.23
C ALA A 213 -4.65 -16.93 -3.97
N GLU A 214 -3.59 -17.49 -3.42
CA GLU A 214 -3.61 -18.35 -2.23
C GLU A 214 -3.90 -17.56 -0.93
N MET A 215 -3.75 -16.22 -0.95
CA MET A 215 -4.10 -15.33 0.16
C MET A 215 -5.57 -14.93 0.11
N GLU A 216 -6.11 -14.66 -1.08
CA GLU A 216 -7.46 -14.10 -1.26
C GLU A 216 -8.35 -14.95 -2.19
N PRO A 217 -8.55 -16.24 -1.91
CA PRO A 217 -9.27 -17.14 -2.81
C PRO A 217 -10.74 -16.74 -3.01
N GLN A 218 -11.39 -16.17 -1.98
CA GLN A 218 -12.77 -15.69 -2.09
C GLN A 218 -12.89 -14.50 -3.05
N ALA A 219 -11.95 -13.56 -2.99
CA ALA A 219 -11.91 -12.43 -3.91
C ALA A 219 -11.69 -12.90 -5.35
N LEU A 220 -10.75 -13.81 -5.61
CA LEU A 220 -10.54 -14.31 -6.96
C LEU A 220 -11.70 -15.14 -7.49
N LYS A 221 -12.35 -15.92 -6.64
CA LYS A 221 -13.59 -16.60 -7.02
C LYS A 221 -14.66 -15.60 -7.42
N PHE A 222 -14.83 -14.51 -6.66
CA PHE A 222 -15.78 -13.44 -7.00
C PHE A 222 -15.47 -12.81 -8.36
N PHE A 223 -14.20 -12.53 -8.67
CA PHE A 223 -13.80 -11.92 -9.95
C PHE A 223 -13.77 -12.88 -11.14
N SER A 224 -13.74 -14.20 -10.90
CA SER A 224 -13.78 -15.20 -11.99
C SER A 224 -15.11 -15.26 -12.74
N GLY A 225 -16.16 -14.61 -12.21
CA GLY A 225 -17.49 -14.64 -12.80
C GLY A 225 -18.25 -15.96 -12.60
N GLU A 226 -17.70 -16.94 -11.86
CA GLU A 226 -18.36 -18.22 -11.54
C GLU A 226 -19.75 -18.06 -10.89
N ASN A 227 -19.99 -16.92 -10.25
CA ASN A 227 -21.27 -16.59 -9.60
C ASN A 227 -22.21 -15.76 -10.51
N GLY A 228 -21.95 -15.65 -11.82
CA GLY A 228 -22.77 -14.88 -12.76
C GLY A 228 -22.49 -13.37 -12.76
N ASN A 229 -21.38 -12.92 -12.14
CA ASN A 229 -20.96 -11.52 -12.16
C ASN A 229 -20.20 -11.21 -13.45
N VAL A 230 -20.92 -10.73 -14.48
CA VAL A 230 -20.35 -10.46 -15.81
C VAL A 230 -19.81 -9.01 -15.94
N ASN A 231 -20.05 -8.15 -14.95
CA ASN A 231 -19.76 -6.71 -15.03
C ASN A 231 -18.43 -6.28 -14.39
N THR A 232 -17.48 -7.18 -14.23
CA THR A 232 -16.12 -6.84 -13.76
C THR A 232 -15.07 -7.18 -14.82
N PRO A 233 -14.11 -6.30 -15.09
CA PRO A 233 -13.00 -6.62 -15.98
C PRO A 233 -12.14 -7.75 -15.37
N PRO A 234 -11.34 -8.44 -16.20
CA PRO A 234 -10.41 -9.44 -15.70
C PRO A 234 -9.50 -8.89 -14.59
N VAL A 235 -9.38 -9.64 -13.50
CA VAL A 235 -8.51 -9.30 -12.36
C VAL A 235 -7.33 -10.24 -12.31
N TYR A 236 -6.12 -9.71 -12.40
CA TYR A 236 -4.87 -10.46 -12.39
C TYR A 236 -4.15 -10.27 -11.05
N ALA A 237 -4.13 -11.29 -10.20
CA ALA A 237 -3.35 -11.30 -8.97
C ALA A 237 -1.87 -11.52 -9.29
N VAL A 238 -1.10 -10.44 -9.37
CA VAL A 238 0.31 -10.48 -9.82
C VAL A 238 1.32 -10.32 -8.68
N GLY A 239 0.86 -10.32 -7.43
CA GLY A 239 1.68 -10.06 -6.26
C GLY A 239 2.49 -11.27 -5.76
N PRO A 240 3.26 -11.13 -4.68
CA PRO A 240 3.61 -9.85 -4.06
C PRO A 240 4.64 -9.13 -4.92
N ILE A 241 4.27 -7.96 -5.45
CA ILE A 241 5.18 -7.02 -6.07
C ILE A 241 5.76 -6.16 -4.95
N MET A 242 7.06 -6.30 -4.73
CA MET A 242 7.80 -5.59 -3.69
C MET A 242 9.07 -4.99 -4.27
N ASP A 243 9.47 -3.86 -3.71
CA ASP A 243 10.75 -3.23 -3.99
C ASP A 243 11.72 -3.62 -2.87
N PHE A 244 12.71 -4.46 -3.19
CA PHE A 244 13.74 -4.86 -2.24
C PHE A 244 14.87 -3.83 -2.12
N GLU A 245 14.88 -2.78 -2.95
CA GLU A 245 15.89 -1.73 -2.87
C GLU A 245 15.58 -0.80 -1.68
N THR A 246 16.47 -0.81 -0.68
CA THR A 246 16.39 0.10 0.47
C THR A 246 17.09 1.41 0.16
N SER A 247 16.33 2.49 0.05
CA SER A 247 16.85 3.86 0.10
C SER A 247 17.16 4.28 1.55
N GLY A 248 18.32 4.86 1.82
CA GLY A 248 18.65 5.44 3.12
C GLY A 248 20.11 5.86 3.20
N ASP A 249 20.43 6.69 4.21
CA ASP A 249 21.82 6.97 4.59
C ASP A 249 22.50 5.65 4.95
N ASP A 250 23.50 5.28 4.15
CA ASP A 250 24.12 3.96 4.17
C ASP A 250 24.78 3.67 5.52
N GLU A 251 25.19 4.69 6.28
CA GLU A 251 25.76 4.50 7.62
C GLU A 251 24.69 4.29 8.70
N LYS A 252 23.62 5.09 8.73
CA LYS A 252 22.49 4.87 9.66
C LYS A 252 21.87 3.48 9.45
N ARG A 253 21.74 3.07 8.19
CA ARG A 253 21.28 1.73 7.82
C ARG A 253 22.19 0.65 8.42
N LYS A 254 23.51 0.75 8.21
CA LYS A 254 24.50 -0.21 8.77
C LYS A 254 24.45 -0.25 10.30
N GLU A 255 24.26 0.88 10.97
CA GLU A 255 24.14 0.96 12.42
C GLU A 255 22.92 0.18 12.94
N ILE A 256 21.75 0.39 12.33
CA ILE A 256 20.51 -0.33 12.67
C ILE A 256 20.71 -1.84 12.53
N LEU A 257 21.31 -2.27 11.41
CA LEU A 257 21.53 -3.69 11.14
C LEU A 257 22.58 -4.31 12.07
N ARG A 258 23.60 -3.55 12.49
CA ARG A 258 24.57 -4.00 13.50
C ARG A 258 23.89 -4.23 14.85
N TRP A 259 23.08 -3.26 15.30
CA TRP A 259 22.32 -3.40 16.55
C TRP A 259 21.39 -4.62 16.51
N LEU A 260 20.68 -4.84 15.39
CA LEU A 260 19.81 -6.01 15.22
C LEU A 260 20.57 -7.34 15.24
N LYS A 261 21.81 -7.37 14.72
CA LYS A 261 22.64 -8.58 14.71
C LYS A 261 23.05 -9.04 16.12
N GLU A 262 23.08 -8.12 17.07
CA GLU A 262 23.42 -8.39 18.48
C GLU A 262 22.22 -8.90 19.30
N GLN A 263 21.01 -8.85 18.73
CA GLN A 263 19.80 -9.27 19.43
C GLN A 263 19.51 -10.77 19.26
N PRO A 264 18.89 -11.43 20.27
CA PRO A 264 18.43 -12.80 20.13
C PRO A 264 17.39 -12.95 19.00
N THR A 265 17.35 -14.13 18.39
CA THR A 265 16.37 -14.47 17.36
C THR A 265 14.93 -14.27 17.83
N LYS A 266 14.10 -13.64 17.00
CA LYS A 266 12.67 -13.36 17.23
C LYS A 266 12.36 -12.67 18.56
N SER A 267 13.26 -11.80 19.03
CA SER A 267 13.15 -11.12 20.33
C SER A 267 12.79 -9.64 20.24
N VAL A 268 12.91 -9.03 19.06
CA VAL A 268 12.71 -7.60 18.83
C VAL A 268 11.33 -7.34 18.22
N VAL A 269 10.58 -6.41 18.80
CA VAL A 269 9.36 -5.84 18.23
C VAL A 269 9.76 -4.65 17.37
N PHE A 270 9.41 -4.69 16.09
CA PHE A 270 9.61 -3.55 15.20
C PHE A 270 8.32 -2.73 15.14
N LEU A 271 8.41 -1.40 15.28
CA LEU A 271 7.28 -0.48 15.19
C LEU A 271 7.54 0.50 14.06
N CYS A 272 6.71 0.47 13.02
CA CYS A 272 6.79 1.40 11.89
C CYS A 272 5.42 1.57 11.24
N PHE A 273 5.07 2.81 10.95
CA PHE A 273 3.72 3.20 10.53
C PHE A 273 3.69 3.79 9.11
N GLY A 274 4.48 3.19 8.21
CA GLY A 274 4.52 3.56 6.79
C GLY A 274 5.24 4.88 6.53
N SER A 275 5.03 5.49 5.37
CA SER A 275 5.71 6.75 4.98
C SER A 275 5.04 8.00 5.53
N MET A 276 3.74 7.97 5.80
CA MET A 276 2.96 9.12 6.29
C MET A 276 2.49 8.98 7.76
N GLY A 277 2.76 7.85 8.41
CA GLY A 277 2.38 7.66 9.81
C GLY A 277 3.29 8.41 10.78
N GLY A 278 2.68 9.19 11.66
CA GLY A 278 3.31 9.87 12.78
C GLY A 278 2.27 10.10 13.88
N PHE A 279 2.75 10.32 15.10
CA PHE A 279 1.90 10.41 16.29
C PHE A 279 2.03 11.74 17.01
N SER A 280 1.03 12.07 17.81
CA SER A 280 1.10 13.16 18.79
C SER A 280 2.09 12.80 19.91
N GLU A 281 2.45 13.79 20.71
CA GLU A 281 3.28 13.58 21.89
C GLU A 281 2.61 12.65 22.90
N GLU A 282 1.31 12.85 23.14
CA GLU A 282 0.52 12.02 24.05
C GLU A 282 0.48 10.56 23.60
N GLN A 283 0.19 10.30 22.32
CA GLN A 283 0.17 8.93 21.81
C GLN A 283 1.58 8.29 21.85
N SER A 284 2.64 9.08 21.65
CA SER A 284 4.02 8.61 21.77
C SER A 284 4.38 8.20 23.20
N ARG A 285 3.82 8.87 24.23
CA ARG A 285 3.99 8.47 25.64
C ARG A 285 3.35 7.12 25.91
N GLU A 286 2.13 6.88 25.43
CA GLU A 286 1.45 5.58 25.61
C GLU A 286 2.22 4.44 24.91
N ILE A 287 2.76 4.68 23.71
CA ILE A 287 3.62 3.70 23.03
C ILE A 287 4.86 3.39 23.88
N ALA A 288 5.53 4.40 24.43
CA ALA A 288 6.70 4.21 25.27
C ALA A 288 6.39 3.39 26.54
N VAL A 289 5.28 3.70 27.22
CA VAL A 289 4.82 2.94 28.40
C VAL A 289 4.54 1.49 28.03
N ALA A 290 3.87 1.24 26.89
CA ALA A 290 3.60 -0.11 26.41
C ALA A 290 4.86 -0.90 26.09
N LEU A 291 5.84 -0.28 25.45
CA LEU A 291 7.13 -0.90 25.13
C LEU A 291 7.87 -1.32 26.39
N GLU A 292 7.94 -0.43 27.38
CA GLU A 292 8.58 -0.72 28.68
C GLU A 292 7.86 -1.86 29.41
N ARG A 293 6.52 -1.81 29.50
CA ARG A 293 5.71 -2.86 30.14
C ARG A 293 5.73 -4.20 29.41
N SER A 294 5.91 -4.18 28.09
CA SER A 294 5.97 -5.40 27.29
C SER A 294 7.17 -6.28 27.66
N GLY A 295 8.26 -5.68 28.14
CA GLY A 295 9.51 -6.35 28.44
C GLY A 295 10.24 -6.90 27.21
N HIS A 296 9.75 -6.61 26.00
CA HIS A 296 10.39 -7.02 24.76
C HIS A 296 11.41 -5.97 24.29
N ARG A 297 12.44 -6.44 23.56
CA ARG A 297 13.33 -5.54 22.85
C ARG A 297 12.56 -4.83 21.74
N PHE A 298 12.95 -3.63 21.37
CA PHE A 298 12.22 -2.89 20.33
C PHE A 298 13.11 -2.06 19.42
N LEU A 299 12.67 -1.95 18.17
CA LEU A 299 13.14 -0.97 17.21
C LEU A 299 11.95 -0.12 16.79
N TRP A 300 11.97 1.17 17.08
CA TRP A 300 10.82 2.06 16.87
C TRP A 300 11.17 3.19 15.90
N SER A 301 10.53 3.17 14.72
CA SER A 301 10.54 4.31 13.80
C SER A 301 9.53 5.36 14.28
N LEU A 302 10.02 6.35 15.02
CA LEU A 302 9.21 7.39 15.64
C LEU A 302 9.25 8.68 14.83
N ARG A 303 8.07 9.19 14.46
CA ARG A 303 7.91 10.48 13.79
C ARG A 303 6.73 11.26 14.34
N ARG A 304 6.85 12.58 14.29
CA ARG A 304 5.85 13.53 14.74
C ARG A 304 4.78 13.71 13.67
N ALA A 305 3.53 13.49 14.07
CA ALA A 305 2.37 13.87 13.30
C ALA A 305 2.41 15.34 12.84
N SER A 306 2.11 15.63 11.57
CA SER A 306 1.81 17.00 11.16
C SER A 306 0.54 17.48 11.87
N LEU A 307 0.59 18.67 12.49
CA LEU A 307 -0.49 19.28 13.29
C LEU A 307 -1.20 20.43 12.55
N VAL A 308 -0.82 20.71 11.29
CA VAL A 308 -1.30 21.90 10.59
C VAL A 308 -2.67 21.61 9.95
N GLU A 309 -3.71 22.30 10.46
CA GLU A 309 -5.14 22.14 10.08
C GLU A 309 -5.41 22.21 8.58
N ASN A 310 -4.57 22.92 7.80
CA ASN A 310 -4.72 23.09 6.36
C ASN A 310 -3.77 22.24 5.52
N MET A 311 -2.85 21.48 6.15
CA MET A 311 -1.84 20.64 5.49
C MET A 311 -2.00 19.18 5.91
N THR A 312 -3.24 18.70 5.84
CA THR A 312 -3.73 17.37 6.21
C THR A 312 -3.05 16.20 5.48
N ASN A 313 -2.11 16.49 4.57
CA ASN A 313 -1.33 15.53 3.80
C ASN A 313 0.19 15.79 3.82
N ALA A 314 0.70 16.68 4.67
CA ALA A 314 2.14 16.92 4.78
C ALA A 314 2.86 15.71 5.41
N PRO A 315 4.11 15.41 4.99
CA PRO A 315 4.89 14.32 5.56
C PRO A 315 5.14 14.56 7.06
N PRO A 316 5.17 13.49 7.87
CA PRO A 316 5.45 13.61 9.29
C PRO A 316 6.89 14.12 9.52
N GLY A 317 7.06 14.96 10.54
CA GLY A 317 8.35 15.51 10.93
C GLY A 317 9.08 14.64 11.96
N GLU A 318 10.24 15.11 12.42
CA GLU A 318 10.96 14.52 13.54
C GLU A 318 10.58 15.24 14.85
N PHE A 319 10.71 14.56 15.99
CA PHE A 319 10.65 15.21 17.29
C PHE A 319 11.97 15.91 17.58
N THR A 320 11.91 17.13 18.12
CA THR A 320 13.09 17.95 18.40
C THR A 320 13.85 17.50 19.65
N ASN A 321 13.13 17.01 20.66
CA ASN A 321 13.70 16.57 21.94
C ASN A 321 12.91 15.36 22.47
N LEU A 322 13.47 14.15 22.40
CA LEU A 322 12.76 12.93 22.82
C LEU A 322 12.59 12.86 24.34
N GLU A 323 13.50 13.43 25.12
CA GLU A 323 13.48 13.46 26.58
C GLU A 323 12.31 14.29 27.14
N GLU A 324 11.82 15.28 26.39
CA GLU A 324 10.64 16.08 26.74
C GLU A 324 9.33 15.35 26.40
N ILE A 325 9.35 14.47 25.39
CA ILE A 325 8.17 13.77 24.92
C ILE A 325 7.97 12.48 25.70
N LEU A 326 9.01 11.67 25.83
CA LEU A 326 8.94 10.32 26.39
C LEU A 326 8.88 10.34 27.93
N PRO A 327 8.38 9.27 28.58
CA PRO A 327 8.39 9.19 30.03
C PRO A 327 9.78 9.43 30.61
N LYS A 328 9.86 10.17 31.72
CA LYS A 328 11.13 10.55 32.35
C LYS A 328 12.05 9.34 32.54
N GLY A 329 13.27 9.40 32.00
CA GLY A 329 14.29 8.35 32.09
C GLY A 329 14.04 7.13 31.19
N PHE A 330 13.07 7.17 30.28
CA PHE A 330 12.77 6.06 29.37
C PHE A 330 13.98 5.67 28.50
N LEU A 331 14.70 6.64 27.94
CA LEU A 331 15.87 6.38 27.11
C LEU A 331 16.98 5.66 27.90
N ASP A 332 17.26 6.11 29.12
CA ASP A 332 18.26 5.49 30.00
C ASP A 332 17.85 4.05 30.37
N ARG A 333 16.58 3.84 30.75
CA ARG A 333 16.08 2.52 31.14
C ARG A 333 16.01 1.53 29.97
N THR A 334 15.92 2.01 28.75
CA THR A 334 15.75 1.17 27.55
C THR A 334 17.00 1.07 26.68
N VAL A 335 18.12 1.71 27.05
CA VAL A 335 19.34 1.79 26.23
C VAL A 335 19.89 0.41 25.79
N GLU A 336 19.72 -0.63 26.61
CA GLU A 336 20.19 -1.99 26.30
C GLU A 336 19.19 -2.83 25.49
N ILE A 337 17.91 -2.43 25.46
CA ILE A 337 16.82 -3.25 24.89
C ILE A 337 16.07 -2.57 23.74
N GLY A 338 16.25 -1.26 23.56
CA GLY A 338 15.46 -0.42 22.68
C GLY A 338 16.32 0.48 21.80
N LYS A 339 15.88 0.69 20.56
CA LYS A 339 16.45 1.69 19.65
C LYS A 339 15.33 2.49 18.99
N ILE A 340 15.42 3.82 19.06
CA ILE A 340 14.53 4.74 18.36
C ILE A 340 15.25 5.30 17.13
N ILE A 341 14.57 5.34 16.00
CA ILE A 341 15.06 5.85 14.72
C ILE A 341 14.02 6.74 14.07
N SER A 342 14.42 7.67 13.19
CA SER A 342 13.45 8.50 12.45
C SER A 342 12.90 7.83 11.19
N TRP A 343 13.74 7.05 10.49
CA TRP A 343 13.35 6.29 9.31
C TRP A 343 13.94 4.89 9.34
N ALA A 344 13.11 3.89 9.04
CA ALA A 344 13.51 2.49 9.00
C ALA A 344 13.88 2.02 7.58
N PRO A 345 15.03 1.34 7.38
CA PRO A 345 15.25 0.52 6.19
C PRO A 345 14.38 -0.75 6.30
N GLN A 346 13.06 -0.58 6.16
CA GLN A 346 12.02 -1.53 6.60
C GLN A 346 12.23 -2.96 6.08
N VAL A 347 12.54 -3.12 4.79
CA VAL A 347 12.81 -4.43 4.18
C VAL A 347 14.01 -5.13 4.84
N ASP A 348 15.12 -4.42 5.04
CA ASP A 348 16.31 -4.99 5.70
C ASP A 348 16.03 -5.34 7.18
N VAL A 349 15.24 -4.51 7.86
CA VAL A 349 14.80 -4.76 9.24
C VAL A 349 13.95 -6.03 9.31
N LEU A 350 12.90 -6.14 8.49
CA LEU A 350 11.99 -7.29 8.50
C LEU A 350 12.67 -8.59 8.09
N LYS A 351 13.73 -8.51 7.26
CA LYS A 351 14.58 -9.66 6.90
C LYS A 351 15.43 -10.17 8.06
N SER A 352 15.69 -9.34 9.08
CA SER A 352 16.54 -9.73 10.19
C SER A 352 15.91 -10.84 11.04
N PRO A 353 16.65 -11.92 11.38
CA PRO A 353 16.14 -13.00 12.22
C PRO A 353 15.86 -12.54 13.66
N ALA A 354 16.34 -11.36 14.08
CA ALA A 354 16.05 -10.79 15.39
C ALA A 354 14.60 -10.32 15.53
N ILE A 355 13.94 -9.96 14.42
CA ILE A 355 12.56 -9.46 14.46
C ILE A 355 11.61 -10.59 14.83
N GLY A 356 10.91 -10.39 15.93
CA GLY A 356 9.88 -11.28 16.46
C GLY A 356 8.48 -10.91 16.00
N ALA A 357 8.18 -9.62 15.88
CA ALA A 357 6.88 -9.11 15.47
C ALA A 357 6.98 -7.69 14.87
N PHE A 358 5.96 -7.30 14.10
CA PHE A 358 5.84 -5.98 13.49
C PHE A 358 4.55 -5.27 13.90
N VAL A 359 4.63 -4.21 14.70
CA VAL A 359 3.50 -3.30 14.94
C VAL A 359 3.42 -2.35 13.75
N THR A 360 2.30 -2.40 13.03
CA THR A 360 2.17 -1.75 11.73
C THR A 360 0.85 -1.04 11.56
N HIS A 361 0.90 0.05 10.80
CA HIS A 361 -0.25 0.74 10.25
C HIS A 361 -1.10 -0.08 9.25
N CYS A 362 -0.73 -1.31 8.92
CA CYS A 362 -1.45 -2.17 7.98
C CYS A 362 -1.55 -1.59 6.55
N GLY A 363 -0.64 -0.72 6.14
CA GLY A 363 -0.48 -0.37 4.73
C GLY A 363 -0.11 -1.61 3.92
N TRP A 364 -0.67 -1.76 2.72
CA TRP A 364 -0.60 -3.03 1.99
C TRP A 364 0.83 -3.49 1.69
N ASN A 365 1.71 -2.59 1.25
CA ASN A 365 3.13 -2.92 1.04
C ASN A 365 3.81 -3.44 2.32
N SER A 366 3.56 -2.82 3.48
CA SER A 366 4.10 -3.29 4.76
C SER A 366 3.59 -4.67 5.16
N ILE A 367 2.34 -5.00 4.82
CA ILE A 367 1.78 -6.35 5.03
C ILE A 367 2.51 -7.36 4.15
N LEU A 368 2.67 -7.06 2.86
CA LEU A 368 3.38 -7.94 1.93
C LEU A 368 4.82 -8.19 2.38
N GLU A 369 5.56 -7.12 2.75
CA GLU A 369 6.93 -7.24 3.25
C GLU A 369 7.00 -8.11 4.53
N SER A 370 6.06 -7.91 5.47
CA SER A 370 6.03 -8.70 6.72
C SER A 370 5.79 -10.18 6.44
N LEU A 371 4.78 -10.50 5.61
CA LEU A 371 4.43 -11.87 5.27
C LEU A 371 5.52 -12.53 4.43
N TRP A 372 6.17 -11.79 3.53
CA TRP A 372 7.31 -12.28 2.76
C TRP A 372 8.46 -12.75 3.66
N PHE A 373 8.78 -12.02 4.72
CA PHE A 373 9.82 -12.47 5.64
C PHE A 373 9.32 -13.45 6.71
N GLY A 374 8.00 -13.63 6.85
CA GLY A 374 7.38 -14.52 7.85
C GLY A 374 7.30 -13.90 9.23
N VAL A 375 7.18 -12.58 9.30
CA VAL A 375 7.07 -11.81 10.53
C VAL A 375 5.58 -11.61 10.87
N PRO A 376 5.09 -12.05 12.05
CA PRO A 376 3.72 -11.79 12.47
C PRO A 376 3.53 -10.31 12.82
N MET A 377 2.31 -9.83 12.68
CA MET A 377 1.99 -8.42 12.86
C MET A 377 1.12 -8.17 14.10
N ALA A 378 1.20 -6.94 14.62
CA ALA A 378 0.19 -6.36 15.50
C ALA A 378 -0.44 -5.17 14.74
N ALA A 379 -1.73 -5.29 14.45
CA ALA A 379 -2.46 -4.41 13.54
C ALA A 379 -2.96 -3.15 14.25
N TRP A 380 -2.53 -1.99 13.75
CA TRP A 380 -2.93 -0.67 14.22
C TRP A 380 -3.08 0.31 13.04
N PRO A 381 -4.20 0.25 12.30
CA PRO A 381 -4.43 1.08 11.12
C PRO A 381 -4.53 2.56 11.47
N ILE A 382 -4.25 3.44 10.52
CA ILE A 382 -4.30 4.90 10.70
C ILE A 382 -5.19 5.57 9.64
N TYR A 383 -4.97 5.29 8.36
CA TYR A 383 -5.57 5.99 7.22
C TYR A 383 -5.79 5.11 5.98
N ALA A 384 -6.28 5.70 4.88
CA ALA A 384 -6.55 5.00 3.61
C ALA A 384 -7.40 3.74 3.84
N GLU A 385 -7.03 2.60 3.27
CA GLU A 385 -7.74 1.33 3.40
C GLU A 385 -7.28 0.47 4.59
N GLN A 386 -6.43 1.02 5.46
CA GLN A 386 -5.75 0.24 6.49
C GLN A 386 -6.71 -0.42 7.48
N GLN A 387 -7.86 0.17 7.77
CA GLN A 387 -8.90 -0.42 8.63
C GLN A 387 -9.43 -1.72 8.03
N PHE A 388 -9.68 -1.74 6.73
CA PHE A 388 -10.04 -2.96 6.00
C PHE A 388 -8.90 -3.99 6.09
N ASN A 389 -7.66 -3.56 5.84
CA ASN A 389 -6.50 -4.45 5.89
C ASN A 389 -6.30 -5.05 7.29
N ALA A 390 -6.50 -4.26 8.36
CA ALA A 390 -6.42 -4.70 9.74
C ALA A 390 -7.50 -5.75 10.05
N PHE A 391 -8.75 -5.51 9.66
CA PHE A 391 -9.82 -6.49 9.77
C PHE A 391 -9.48 -7.78 9.01
N HIS A 392 -9.02 -7.64 7.77
CA HIS A 392 -8.69 -8.77 6.90
C HIS A 392 -7.56 -9.64 7.52
N MET A 393 -6.50 -9.01 8.03
CA MET A 393 -5.39 -9.75 8.64
C MET A 393 -5.74 -10.36 10.01
N VAL A 394 -6.56 -9.70 10.82
CA VAL A 394 -6.89 -10.16 12.18
C VAL A 394 -8.04 -11.17 12.17
N GLU A 395 -9.18 -10.80 11.59
CA GLU A 395 -10.43 -11.55 11.72
C GLU A 395 -10.60 -12.61 10.64
N GLU A 396 -10.34 -12.25 9.39
CA GLU A 396 -10.58 -13.11 8.24
C GLU A 396 -9.47 -14.14 8.06
N LEU A 397 -8.19 -13.72 8.10
CA LEU A 397 -7.05 -14.62 7.88
C LEU A 397 -6.36 -15.10 9.16
N GLY A 398 -6.50 -14.35 10.27
CA GLY A 398 -5.84 -14.68 11.54
C GLY A 398 -4.30 -14.68 11.47
N LEU A 399 -3.75 -13.76 10.67
CA LEU A 399 -2.32 -13.52 10.43
C LEU A 399 -1.73 -12.38 11.28
N ALA A 400 -2.58 -11.61 11.98
CA ALA A 400 -2.15 -10.52 12.85
C ALA A 400 -2.87 -10.56 14.20
N ALA A 401 -2.19 -10.06 15.23
CA ALA A 401 -2.79 -9.68 16.50
C ALA A 401 -3.44 -8.30 16.37
N GLU A 402 -4.43 -8.01 17.21
CA GLU A 402 -5.06 -6.70 17.26
C GLU A 402 -4.36 -5.80 18.29
N VAL A 403 -3.99 -4.59 17.87
CA VAL A 403 -3.82 -3.46 18.80
C VAL A 403 -5.15 -2.72 18.88
N ARG A 404 -5.66 -2.26 17.73
CA ARG A 404 -7.00 -1.66 17.58
C ARG A 404 -7.38 -1.63 16.10
N LYS A 405 -8.50 -2.23 15.69
CA LYS A 405 -8.94 -2.19 14.27
C LYS A 405 -9.77 -0.95 13.93
N GLU A 406 -10.56 -0.48 14.89
CA GLU A 406 -11.46 0.67 14.76
C GLU A 406 -10.73 1.99 15.09
N TYR A 407 -9.52 2.14 14.57
CA TYR A 407 -8.74 3.37 14.73
C TYR A 407 -8.71 4.14 13.41
N ARG A 408 -8.97 5.44 13.49
CA ARG A 408 -8.95 6.34 12.34
C ARG A 408 -8.32 7.63 12.78
N ARG A 409 -7.35 8.11 12.01
CA ARG A 409 -6.96 9.51 12.08
C ARG A 409 -7.80 10.25 11.05
N ASP A 410 -8.86 10.92 11.51
CA ASP A 410 -9.61 11.82 10.63
C ASP A 410 -8.75 13.06 10.42
N PHE A 411 -8.13 13.17 9.25
CA PHE A 411 -7.31 14.33 8.93
C PHE A 411 -8.12 15.63 8.86
N LEU A 412 -9.46 15.57 8.88
CA LEU A 412 -10.34 16.73 8.78
C LEU A 412 -11.05 17.08 10.11
N VAL A 413 -11.00 16.21 11.14
CA VAL A 413 -11.73 16.43 12.41
C VAL A 413 -10.98 15.87 13.63
N GLY A 414 -10.55 16.77 14.52
CA GLY A 414 -10.17 16.48 15.91
C GLY A 414 -8.88 15.67 16.13
N GLU A 415 -8.40 15.66 17.38
CA GLU A 415 -7.35 14.72 17.78
C GLU A 415 -7.95 13.30 17.82
N PRO A 416 -7.27 12.30 17.21
CA PRO A 416 -7.75 10.93 17.25
C PRO A 416 -7.77 10.41 18.69
N GLU A 417 -8.69 9.49 19.00
CA GLU A 417 -8.72 8.80 20.29
C GLU A 417 -7.36 8.18 20.60
N ILE A 418 -6.84 8.37 21.80
CA ILE A 418 -5.57 7.79 22.22
C ILE A 418 -5.73 6.27 22.37
N VAL A 419 -4.87 5.50 21.71
CA VAL A 419 -4.71 4.07 21.96
C VAL A 419 -3.87 3.90 23.21
N THR A 420 -4.45 3.23 24.20
CA THR A 420 -3.83 3.10 25.53
C THR A 420 -2.61 2.18 25.50
N ALA A 421 -1.70 2.39 26.44
CA ALA A 421 -0.53 1.55 26.63
C ALA A 421 -0.92 0.07 26.84
N ASP A 422 -2.03 -0.17 27.53
CA ASP A 422 -2.54 -1.52 27.78
C ASP A 422 -2.98 -2.23 26.49
N GLU A 423 -3.59 -1.51 25.53
CA GLU A 423 -3.96 -2.07 24.22
C GLU A 423 -2.74 -2.41 23.38
N ILE A 424 -1.77 -1.49 23.33
CA ILE A 424 -0.52 -1.66 22.58
C ILE A 424 0.27 -2.84 23.17
N GLU A 425 0.39 -2.91 24.49
CA GLU A 425 1.07 -3.98 25.20
C GLU A 425 0.43 -5.34 24.91
N ARG A 426 -0.91 -5.45 24.96
CA ARG A 426 -1.62 -6.69 24.63
C ARG A 426 -1.36 -7.14 23.20
N GLY A 427 -1.45 -6.22 22.23
CA GLY A 427 -1.18 -6.51 20.83
C GLY A 427 0.26 -6.99 20.61
N ILE A 428 1.23 -6.32 21.23
CA ILE A 428 2.66 -6.70 21.19
C ILE A 428 2.86 -8.11 21.78
N LYS A 429 2.37 -8.34 23.01
CA LYS A 429 2.55 -9.64 23.69
C LYS A 429 1.92 -10.77 22.90
N CYS A 430 0.73 -10.56 22.33
CA CYS A 430 0.06 -11.54 21.49
C CYS A 430 0.88 -11.84 20.22
N ALA A 431 1.38 -10.82 19.53
CA ALA A 431 2.24 -10.97 18.36
C ALA A 431 3.55 -11.72 18.68
N MET A 432 4.10 -11.55 19.88
CA MET A 432 5.38 -12.13 20.31
C MET A 432 5.35 -13.61 20.74
N VAL A 433 4.17 -14.23 20.85
CA VAL A 433 4.03 -15.66 21.24
C VAL A 433 4.59 -16.60 20.17
N GLN A 434 5.67 -17.33 20.47
CA GLN A 434 6.46 -18.14 19.50
C GLN A 434 5.72 -19.35 18.90
N ASP A 435 4.93 -20.08 19.70
CA ASP A 435 4.23 -21.30 19.27
C ASP A 435 2.75 -21.07 18.93
N SER A 436 2.39 -19.84 18.57
CA SER A 436 1.01 -19.48 18.27
C SER A 436 0.53 -20.03 16.91
N LYS A 437 -0.77 -20.30 16.80
CA LYS A 437 -1.42 -20.63 15.51
C LYS A 437 -1.21 -19.54 14.46
N MET A 438 -1.18 -18.28 14.89
CA MET A 438 -0.90 -17.13 14.03
C MET A 438 0.48 -17.24 13.37
N ARG A 439 1.54 -17.53 14.12
CA ARG A 439 2.88 -17.69 13.55
C ARG A 439 2.96 -18.84 12.55
N LYS A 440 2.29 -19.96 12.83
CA LYS A 440 2.20 -21.08 11.89
C LYS A 440 1.54 -20.64 10.58
N ARG A 441 0.40 -19.94 10.65
CA ARG A 441 -0.28 -19.38 9.47
C ARG A 441 0.56 -18.35 8.71
N VAL A 442 1.31 -17.51 9.41
CA VAL A 442 2.22 -16.54 8.78
C VAL A 442 3.34 -17.25 8.02
N MET A 443 3.91 -18.33 8.57
CA MET A 443 4.91 -19.13 7.86
C MET A 443 4.32 -19.87 6.65
N GLU A 444 3.12 -20.45 6.78
CA GLU A 444 2.41 -21.05 5.64
C GLU A 444 2.11 -20.01 4.55
N MET A 445 1.73 -18.80 4.94
CA MET A 445 1.49 -17.70 4.00
C MET A 445 2.78 -17.25 3.33
N LYS A 446 3.89 -17.16 4.06
CA LYS A 446 5.21 -16.90 3.48
C LYS A 446 5.54 -17.88 2.36
N ASP A 447 5.37 -19.18 2.62
CA ASP A 447 5.69 -20.20 1.63
C ASP A 447 4.80 -20.05 0.37
N LYS A 448 3.49 -19.81 0.56
CA LYS A 448 2.56 -19.52 -0.54
C LYS A 448 2.97 -18.30 -1.36
N LEU A 449 3.39 -17.20 -0.72
CA LEU A 449 3.85 -15.99 -1.40
C LEU A 449 5.07 -16.28 -2.29
N HIS A 450 6.02 -17.10 -1.82
CA HIS A 450 7.20 -17.46 -2.62
C HIS A 450 6.82 -18.36 -3.79
N VAL A 451 5.99 -19.37 -3.55
CA VAL A 451 5.53 -20.31 -4.60
C VAL A 451 4.71 -19.60 -5.67
N ALA A 452 3.94 -18.56 -5.33
CA ALA A 452 3.15 -17.81 -6.31
C ALA A 452 4.00 -17.12 -7.40
N LEU A 453 5.25 -16.75 -7.09
CA LEU A 453 6.14 -16.04 -8.01
C LEU A 453 7.03 -16.96 -8.86
N VAL A 454 7.19 -18.23 -8.50
CA VAL A 454 8.02 -19.16 -9.29
C VAL A 454 7.39 -19.44 -10.66
N ASP A 455 8.16 -20.00 -11.60
CA ASP A 455 7.60 -20.39 -12.90
C ASP A 455 6.45 -21.41 -12.73
N GLY A 456 5.29 -21.10 -13.32
CA GLY A 456 4.06 -21.86 -13.12
C GLY A 456 3.29 -21.54 -11.83
N GLY A 457 3.82 -20.66 -10.97
CA GLY A 457 3.11 -20.12 -9.81
C GLY A 457 1.92 -19.25 -10.20
N SER A 458 0.97 -19.07 -9.28
CA SER A 458 -0.31 -18.37 -9.54
C SER A 458 -0.12 -16.96 -10.07
N SER A 459 0.76 -16.17 -9.44
CA SER A 459 1.05 -14.80 -9.84
C SER A 459 1.87 -14.70 -11.12
N ASN A 460 2.82 -15.63 -11.32
CA ASN A 460 3.54 -15.74 -12.59
C ASN A 460 2.58 -16.03 -13.76
N CYS A 461 1.63 -16.96 -13.56
CA CYS A 461 0.60 -17.27 -14.56
C CYS A 461 -0.33 -16.08 -14.81
N ALA A 462 -0.76 -15.38 -13.76
CA ALA A 462 -1.60 -14.19 -13.89
C ALA A 462 -0.89 -13.06 -14.66
N LEU A 463 0.40 -12.86 -14.42
CA LEU A 463 1.21 -11.88 -15.15
C LEU A 463 1.33 -12.24 -16.64
N LYS A 464 1.64 -13.51 -16.95
CA LYS A 464 1.68 -14.01 -18.34
C LYS A 464 0.33 -13.86 -19.04
N LYS A 465 -0.77 -14.14 -18.33
CA LYS A 465 -2.13 -13.97 -18.84
C LYS A 465 -2.44 -12.50 -19.12
N PHE A 466 -2.08 -11.59 -18.23
CA PHE A 466 -2.18 -10.15 -18.47
C PHE A 466 -1.43 -9.73 -19.74
N VAL A 467 -0.19 -10.16 -19.92
CA VAL A 467 0.60 -9.83 -21.11
C VAL A 467 -0.05 -10.37 -22.39
N GLN A 468 -0.59 -11.59 -22.35
CA GLN A 468 -1.32 -12.17 -23.48
C GLN A 468 -2.57 -11.33 -23.82
N ASP A 469 -3.37 -10.97 -22.81
CA ASP A 469 -4.58 -10.17 -23.02
C ASP A 469 -4.25 -8.76 -23.51
N VAL A 470 -3.13 -8.17 -23.06
CA VAL A 470 -2.61 -6.92 -23.63
C VAL A 470 -2.34 -7.07 -25.12
N VAL A 471 -1.64 -8.14 -25.54
CA VAL A 471 -1.30 -8.38 -26.96
C VAL A 471 -2.57 -8.50 -27.81
N ASP A 472 -3.56 -9.22 -27.31
CA ASP A 472 -4.82 -9.50 -28.00
C ASP A 472 -5.74 -8.27 -28.06
N ASN A 473 -5.65 -7.37 -27.08
CA ASN A 473 -6.44 -6.14 -27.02
C ASN A 473 -5.89 -4.99 -27.85
N VAL A 474 -4.66 -5.09 -28.35
CA VAL A 474 -4.08 -3.97 -29.08
C VAL A 474 -4.76 -3.87 -30.47
N PRO A 475 -5.26 -2.69 -30.85
CA PRO A 475 -6.00 -2.46 -32.10
C PRO A 475 -5.25 -2.86 -33.38
#